data_AF-A0A835G406-F1
#
_entry.id   AF-A0A835G406-F1
#
_cell.length_a   1.000
_cell.length_b   1.000
_cell.length_c   1.000
_cell.angle_alpha   90.00
_cell.angle_beta   90.00
_cell.angle_gamma   90.00
#
_symmetry.space_group_name_H-M   'P 1'
#
loop_
_entity.id
_entity.type
_entity.pdbx_description
1 polymer ?
#
loop_
_entity_poly.entity_id
_entity_poly.type
_entity_poly.pdbx_seq_one_letter_code
_entity_poly.pdbx_strand_id
1 'polypeptide(L)'
;FSVSLLCNIPQWIGGFLLATDLWFNKVPGISKYVLALDLLMSMLHVMAPSLIVELVNNEIDQIKSILVTQIIRCSVYRWGISIGTAPHIMLLSSDTSRFLVYFFLFTLHSRLVLIEKCLKNNSNCPANSIGVCLGDNVKMVRKCLRYYNSLLDNMLIVDCPLQILLSIEVVCGIPRWIEGMYFISCDLMTGATTNSFFFNTFEITFNIILVTSPAFVVELIANKTDEIKAILMQQIIYCSDPSFRFELETALQYVQRRPFNLAICRIIPVNANLPFIILNICVVYVFITMQFAHYTKY
;
A
#
# COMPACT_ATOMS: atom_id res chain seq x y z
N PHE A 1 8.22 -12.96 -34.72
CA PHE A 1 8.15 -11.50 -34.83
C PHE A 1 9.45 -10.94 -34.26
N SER A 2 10.14 -10.15 -35.07
CA SER A 2 11.60 -10.08 -35.20
C SER A 2 12.34 -9.13 -34.24
N VAL A 3 13.56 -9.54 -33.93
CA VAL A 3 14.66 -8.85 -33.22
C VAL A 3 15.07 -7.55 -33.92
N SER A 4 14.32 -6.47 -33.70
CA SER A 4 14.61 -5.16 -34.33
C SER A 4 14.51 -3.95 -33.39
N LEU A 5 14.50 -4.16 -32.06
CA LEU A 5 14.37 -3.08 -31.08
C LEU A 5 15.67 -2.64 -30.38
N LEU A 6 16.84 -3.12 -30.82
CA LEU A 6 18.13 -2.84 -30.13
C LEU A 6 19.02 -1.80 -30.81
N CYS A 7 18.53 -1.06 -31.81
CA CYS A 7 19.29 0.02 -32.45
C CYS A 7 18.50 1.32 -32.45
N ASN A 8 18.42 1.96 -31.27
CA ASN A 8 18.28 3.41 -31.13
C ASN A 8 18.54 3.79 -29.66
N ILE A 9 19.79 3.66 -29.23
CA ILE A 9 20.26 4.37 -28.04
C ILE A 9 20.27 5.86 -28.44
N PRO A 10 19.42 6.72 -27.85
CA PRO A 10 19.27 8.05 -28.39
C PRO A 10 20.50 8.90 -28.01
N GLN A 11 20.90 9.78 -28.94
CA GLN A 11 22.13 10.60 -28.85
C GLN A 11 22.22 11.45 -27.57
N TRP A 12 21.11 11.68 -26.87
CA TRP A 12 21.09 12.36 -25.58
C TRP A 12 21.76 11.56 -24.44
N ILE A 13 21.86 10.23 -24.52
CA ILE A 13 22.54 9.42 -23.49
C ILE A 13 24.05 9.66 -23.54
N GLY A 14 24.63 9.79 -24.73
CA GLY A 14 26.05 10.12 -24.91
C GLY A 14 26.38 11.54 -24.42
N GLY A 15 25.50 12.51 -24.71
CA GLY A 15 25.64 13.88 -24.21
C GLY A 15 25.47 13.99 -22.69
N PHE A 16 24.57 13.20 -22.10
CA PHE A 16 24.36 13.16 -20.65
C PHE A 16 25.55 12.53 -19.92
N LEU A 17 26.14 11.44 -20.44
CA LEU A 17 27.33 10.82 -19.86
C LEU A 17 28.58 11.73 -19.94
N LEU A 18 28.77 12.44 -21.05
CA LEU A 18 29.86 13.44 -21.20
C LEU A 18 29.68 14.65 -20.28
N ALA A 19 28.44 15.12 -20.09
CA ALA A 19 28.14 16.20 -19.17
C ALA A 19 28.35 15.78 -17.71
N THR A 20 28.02 14.53 -17.35
CA THR A 20 28.30 14.00 -16.01
C THR A 20 29.79 13.85 -15.74
N ASP A 21 30.59 13.38 -16.71
CA ASP A 21 32.06 13.25 -16.55
C ASP A 21 32.76 14.62 -16.40
N LEU A 22 32.29 15.66 -17.11
CA LEU A 22 32.79 17.02 -16.95
C LEU A 22 32.40 17.65 -15.60
N TRP A 23 31.25 17.27 -15.04
CA TRP A 23 30.79 17.71 -13.73
C TRP A 23 31.51 16.96 -12.58
N PHE A 24 31.80 15.67 -12.78
CA PHE A 24 32.55 14.80 -11.85
C PHE A 24 33.95 15.34 -11.51
N ASN A 25 34.62 15.99 -12.45
CA ASN A 25 35.98 16.51 -12.24
C ASN A 25 36.04 17.87 -11.52
N LYS A 26 34.90 18.53 -11.30
CA LYS A 26 34.87 19.92 -10.81
C LYS A 26 34.41 20.10 -9.37
N VAL A 27 33.88 19.06 -8.73
CA VAL A 27 33.35 19.14 -7.35
C VAL A 27 34.01 18.08 -6.45
N PRO A 28 35.13 18.38 -5.79
CA PRO A 28 35.73 17.48 -4.82
C PRO A 28 34.83 17.39 -3.57
N GLY A 29 34.42 16.18 -3.19
CA GLY A 29 33.77 15.91 -1.90
C GLY A 29 32.35 15.33 -1.96
N ILE A 30 31.70 15.28 -3.13
CA ILE A 30 30.41 14.58 -3.27
C ILE A 30 30.68 13.11 -3.58
N SER A 31 30.24 12.23 -2.69
CA SER A 31 30.32 10.78 -2.87
C SER A 31 29.64 10.37 -4.17
N LYS A 32 30.34 9.59 -5.00
CA LYS A 32 29.82 9.07 -6.29
C LYS A 32 28.48 8.34 -6.12
N TYR A 33 28.19 7.84 -4.92
CA TYR A 33 26.92 7.20 -4.56
C TYR A 33 25.75 8.16 -4.44
N VAL A 34 25.95 9.37 -3.92
CA VAL A 34 24.88 10.39 -3.84
C VAL A 34 24.45 10.77 -5.25
N LEU A 35 25.43 10.88 -6.17
CA LEU A 35 25.19 11.15 -7.59
C LEU A 35 24.57 9.95 -8.32
N ALA A 36 24.98 8.71 -8.03
CA ALA A 36 24.37 7.52 -8.60
C ALA A 36 22.92 7.32 -8.13
N LEU A 37 22.64 7.61 -6.85
CA LEU A 37 21.28 7.61 -6.30
C LEU A 37 20.44 8.74 -6.91
N ASP A 38 21.01 9.94 -7.08
CA ASP A 38 20.36 11.04 -7.79
C ASP A 38 20.10 10.72 -9.27
N LEU A 39 21.01 10.00 -9.92
CA LEU A 39 20.84 9.50 -11.29
C LEU A 39 19.75 8.43 -11.36
N LEU A 40 19.73 7.49 -10.42
CA LEU A 40 18.71 6.44 -10.37
C LEU A 40 17.32 7.05 -10.11
N MET A 41 17.23 8.02 -9.20
CA MET A 41 16.00 8.75 -8.88
C MET A 41 15.54 9.66 -10.03
N SER A 42 16.47 10.28 -10.77
CA SER A 42 16.14 11.07 -11.96
C SER A 42 15.79 10.19 -13.17
N MET A 43 16.39 9.02 -13.32
CA MET A 43 15.98 8.02 -14.32
C MET A 43 14.59 7.45 -13.99
N LEU A 44 14.27 7.19 -12.72
CA LEU A 44 12.94 6.81 -12.28
C LEU A 44 11.91 7.92 -12.59
N HIS A 45 12.30 9.18 -12.39
CA HIS A 45 11.49 10.37 -12.66
C HIS A 45 11.29 10.63 -14.17
N VAL A 46 12.18 10.15 -15.03
CA VAL A 46 12.08 10.26 -16.51
C VAL A 46 11.37 9.05 -17.12
N MET A 47 11.52 7.85 -16.54
CA MET A 47 10.83 6.64 -17.00
C MET A 47 9.38 6.57 -16.53
N ALA A 48 9.06 7.09 -15.34
CA ALA A 48 7.70 7.14 -14.83
C ALA A 48 6.74 7.83 -15.84
N PRO A 49 7.02 9.03 -16.39
CA PRO A 49 6.19 9.66 -17.43
C PRO A 49 5.89 8.78 -18.65
N SER A 50 6.86 7.96 -19.10
CA SER A 50 6.67 7.09 -20.27
C SER A 50 5.78 5.87 -20.00
N LEU A 51 5.90 5.26 -18.81
CA LEU A 51 4.98 4.22 -18.32
C LEU A 51 3.60 4.80 -17.93
N ILE A 52 3.55 6.07 -17.55
CA ILE A 52 2.35 6.86 -17.24
C ILE A 52 1.49 7.09 -18.50
N VAL A 53 2.07 7.37 -19.67
CA VAL A 53 1.27 7.63 -20.88
C VAL A 53 0.52 6.39 -21.38
N GLU A 54 1.04 5.18 -21.14
CA GLU A 54 0.46 3.94 -21.65
C GLU A 54 -0.64 3.35 -20.75
N LEU A 55 -0.66 3.71 -19.45
CA LEU A 55 -1.68 3.30 -18.48
C LEU A 55 -2.86 4.29 -18.34
N VAL A 56 -2.74 5.49 -18.92
CA VAL A 56 -3.58 6.67 -18.61
C VAL A 56 -4.55 6.96 -19.76
N ASN A 57 -5.51 6.07 -20.02
CA ASN A 57 -6.53 6.35 -21.03
C ASN A 57 -8.01 6.24 -20.60
N ASN A 58 -8.36 6.12 -19.31
CA ASN A 58 -9.73 6.42 -18.84
C ASN A 58 -9.78 6.83 -17.35
N GLU A 59 -10.52 7.91 -17.06
CA GLU A 59 -10.88 8.51 -15.74
C GLU A 59 -9.77 9.19 -14.89
N ILE A 60 -9.27 10.34 -15.36
CA ILE A 60 -7.92 10.78 -15.02
C ILE A 60 -7.82 12.15 -14.33
N ASP A 61 -8.87 12.94 -14.14
CA ASP A 61 -8.66 14.34 -13.68
C ASP A 61 -8.42 14.48 -12.16
N GLN A 62 -9.03 13.64 -11.32
CA GLN A 62 -8.71 13.61 -9.88
C GLN A 62 -7.38 12.91 -9.59
N ILE A 63 -7.07 11.84 -10.33
CA ILE A 63 -5.81 11.10 -10.18
C ILE A 63 -4.62 11.95 -10.68
N LYS A 64 -4.80 12.71 -11.78
CA LYS A 64 -3.82 13.71 -12.25
C LYS A 64 -3.49 14.72 -11.16
N SER A 65 -4.49 15.32 -10.50
CA SER A 65 -4.21 16.38 -9.53
C SER A 65 -3.45 15.86 -8.31
N ILE A 66 -3.78 14.65 -7.85
CA ILE A 66 -3.09 13.99 -6.72
C ILE A 66 -1.66 13.62 -7.12
N LEU A 67 -1.44 13.02 -8.30
CA LEU A 67 -0.10 12.63 -8.78
C LEU A 67 0.78 13.84 -9.10
N VAL A 68 0.24 14.85 -9.78
CA VAL A 68 0.95 16.12 -10.06
C VAL A 68 1.34 16.79 -8.75
N THR A 69 0.45 16.78 -7.76
CA THR A 69 0.75 17.29 -6.42
C THR A 69 1.88 16.50 -5.74
N GLN A 70 1.90 15.16 -5.84
CA GLN A 70 2.98 14.36 -5.26
C GLN A 70 4.32 14.54 -5.99
N ILE A 71 4.32 14.65 -7.32
CA ILE A 71 5.53 14.90 -8.13
C ILE A 71 6.10 16.29 -7.84
N ILE A 72 5.26 17.33 -7.78
CA ILE A 72 5.69 18.69 -7.39
C ILE A 72 6.24 18.68 -5.96
N ARG A 73 5.66 17.92 -5.04
CA ARG A 73 6.13 17.79 -3.64
C ARG A 73 7.49 17.09 -3.52
N CYS A 74 7.71 16.00 -4.26
CA CYS A 74 9.03 15.36 -4.34
C CYS A 74 10.09 16.31 -4.95
N SER A 75 9.68 17.14 -5.90
CA SER A 75 10.55 18.13 -6.54
C SER A 75 10.92 19.28 -5.58
N VAL A 76 9.98 19.74 -4.75
CA VAL A 76 10.21 20.81 -3.77
C VAL A 76 11.14 20.36 -2.62
N TYR A 77 11.08 19.08 -2.22
CA TYR A 77 12.03 18.49 -1.26
C TYR A 77 13.49 18.62 -1.73
N ARG A 78 13.72 18.51 -3.06
CA ARG A 78 15.06 18.57 -3.67
C ARG A 78 15.68 19.97 -3.70
N TRP A 79 14.88 21.04 -3.62
CA TRP A 79 15.34 22.42 -3.86
C TRP A 79 15.64 23.25 -2.60
N GLY A 80 15.67 22.63 -1.41
CA GLY A 80 16.29 23.24 -0.22
C GLY A 80 15.84 24.67 0.10
N ILE A 81 14.55 24.98 -0.08
CA ILE A 81 14.03 26.31 0.24
C ILE A 81 13.96 26.44 1.77
N SER A 82 14.89 27.22 2.31
CA SER A 82 15.06 27.59 3.72
C SER A 82 13.86 28.42 4.22
N ILE A 83 12.77 27.75 4.56
CA ILE A 83 11.71 28.30 5.41
C ILE A 83 11.38 27.22 6.44
N GLY A 84 11.85 27.40 7.68
CA GLY A 84 11.86 26.38 8.75
C GLY A 84 10.50 25.81 9.17
N THR A 85 9.39 26.25 8.57
CA THR A 85 8.04 25.71 8.78
C THR A 85 7.50 24.91 7.60
N ALA A 86 8.03 25.10 6.40
CA ALA A 86 7.61 24.41 5.18
C ALA A 86 7.82 22.88 5.20
N PRO A 87 8.97 22.33 5.68
CA PRO A 87 9.15 20.88 5.70
C PRO A 87 8.19 20.17 6.67
N HIS A 88 7.82 20.80 7.80
CA HIS A 88 6.87 20.23 8.76
C HIS A 88 5.43 20.21 8.22
N ILE A 89 4.99 21.28 7.56
CA ILE A 89 3.66 21.32 6.91
C ILE A 89 3.60 20.28 5.78
N MET A 90 4.71 20.07 5.06
CA MET A 90 4.80 19.08 3.99
C MET A 90 4.81 17.64 4.53
N LEU A 91 5.50 17.38 5.65
CA LEU A 91 5.46 16.10 6.35
C LEU A 91 4.02 15.77 6.78
N LEU A 92 3.34 16.74 7.41
CA LEU A 92 1.94 16.59 7.82
C LEU A 92 1.04 16.24 6.63
N SER A 93 1.23 16.89 5.48
CA SER A 93 0.40 16.62 4.29
C SER A 93 0.67 15.24 3.69
N SER A 94 1.91 14.75 3.71
CA SER A 94 2.21 13.37 3.25
C SER A 94 1.56 12.32 4.15
N ASP A 95 1.46 12.58 5.44
CA ASP A 95 0.84 11.63 6.36
C ASP A 95 -0.68 11.59 6.23
N THR A 96 -1.31 12.70 5.81
CA THR A 96 -2.77 12.72 5.60
C THR A 96 -3.27 11.69 4.58
N SER A 97 -2.54 11.43 3.49
CA SER A 97 -2.98 10.41 2.51
C SER A 97 -2.95 9.00 3.10
N ARG A 98 -1.93 8.70 3.90
CA ARG A 98 -1.77 7.41 4.59
C ARG A 98 -2.89 7.19 5.60
N PHE A 99 -3.21 8.24 6.38
CA PHE A 99 -4.34 8.19 7.32
C PHE A 99 -5.68 7.99 6.61
N LEU A 100 -5.88 8.58 5.42
CA LEU A 100 -7.09 8.37 4.63
C LEU A 100 -7.23 6.92 4.15
N VAL A 101 -6.15 6.32 3.64
CA VAL A 101 -6.11 4.89 3.25
C VAL A 101 -6.46 4.01 4.43
N TYR A 102 -5.78 4.22 5.56
CA TYR A 102 -6.03 3.47 6.78
C TYR A 102 -7.48 3.63 7.26
N PHE A 103 -8.00 4.85 7.32
CA PHE A 103 -9.37 5.13 7.75
C PHE A 103 -10.41 4.50 6.84
N PHE A 104 -10.17 4.51 5.53
CA PHE A 104 -11.04 3.87 4.55
C PHE A 104 -11.10 2.36 4.76
N LEU A 105 -9.94 1.69 4.85
CA LEU A 105 -9.85 0.25 5.12
C LEU A 105 -10.44 -0.11 6.49
N PHE A 106 -10.21 0.71 7.51
CA PHE A 106 -10.77 0.50 8.85
C PHE A 106 -12.29 0.65 8.87
N THR A 107 -12.84 1.60 8.10
CA THR A 107 -14.29 1.76 7.91
C THR A 107 -14.89 0.55 7.22
N LEU A 108 -14.23 0.03 6.17
CA LEU A 108 -14.62 -1.20 5.50
C LEU A 108 -14.65 -2.39 6.47
N HIS A 109 -13.58 -2.58 7.24
CA HIS A 109 -13.50 -3.62 8.26
C HIS A 109 -14.63 -3.51 9.28
N SER A 110 -14.88 -2.30 9.80
CA SER A 110 -15.95 -2.05 10.78
C SER A 110 -17.34 -2.41 10.22
N ARG A 111 -17.60 -2.11 8.95
CA ARG A 111 -18.84 -2.47 8.27
C ARG A 111 -18.98 -3.99 8.09
N LEU A 112 -17.90 -4.69 7.78
CA LEU A 112 -17.90 -6.16 7.71
C LEU A 112 -18.20 -6.81 9.07
N VAL A 113 -17.62 -6.29 10.15
CA VAL A 113 -17.90 -6.77 11.52
C VAL A 113 -19.40 -6.60 11.86
N LEU A 114 -20.06 -5.54 11.39
CA LEU A 114 -21.50 -5.37 11.59
C LEU A 114 -22.33 -6.39 10.80
N ILE A 115 -21.93 -6.73 9.58
CA ILE A 115 -22.57 -7.78 8.76
C ILE A 115 -22.42 -9.14 9.45
N GLU A 116 -21.23 -9.46 9.92
CA GLU A 116 -20.93 -10.69 10.66
C GLU A 116 -21.83 -10.80 11.91
N LYS A 117 -21.89 -9.75 12.73
CA LYS A 117 -22.77 -9.69 13.91
C LYS A 117 -24.25 -9.84 13.55
N CYS A 118 -24.71 -9.21 12.45
CA CYS A 118 -26.07 -9.40 11.93
C CYS A 118 -26.35 -10.89 11.66
N LEU A 119 -25.45 -11.56 10.93
CA LEU A 119 -25.63 -12.96 10.55
C LEU A 119 -25.58 -13.88 11.75
N LYS A 120 -24.65 -13.64 12.69
CA LYS A 120 -24.50 -14.42 13.93
C LYS A 120 -25.69 -14.30 14.87
N ASN A 121 -26.30 -13.12 14.95
CA ASN A 121 -27.50 -12.94 15.78
C ASN A 121 -28.71 -13.70 15.22
N ASN A 122 -28.79 -13.91 13.90
CA ASN A 122 -29.87 -14.67 13.27
C ASN A 122 -29.71 -16.19 13.42
N SER A 123 -28.51 -16.72 13.67
CA SER A 123 -28.32 -18.17 13.86
C SER A 123 -28.90 -18.73 15.16
N ASN A 124 -29.27 -17.88 16.12
CA ASN A 124 -29.74 -18.33 17.43
C ASN A 124 -31.25 -18.67 17.50
N CYS A 125 -31.94 -18.83 16.36
CA CYS A 125 -33.33 -19.27 16.40
C CYS A 125 -33.42 -20.72 16.92
N PRO A 126 -34.09 -20.98 18.06
CA PRO A 126 -34.22 -22.32 18.59
C PRO A 126 -35.01 -23.20 17.62
N ALA A 127 -34.55 -24.43 17.42
CA ALA A 127 -35.10 -25.40 16.47
C ALA A 127 -36.61 -25.72 16.65
N ASN A 128 -37.22 -25.30 17.76
CA ASN A 128 -38.61 -25.59 18.10
C ASN A 128 -39.64 -24.51 17.71
N SER A 129 -39.26 -23.31 17.25
CA SER A 129 -40.25 -22.31 16.80
C SER A 129 -40.57 -22.49 15.31
N ILE A 130 -41.36 -23.53 15.02
CA ILE A 130 -41.73 -23.96 13.66
C ILE A 130 -42.66 -22.90 13.01
N GLY A 131 -42.17 -22.26 11.96
CA GLY A 131 -42.98 -21.57 10.94
C GLY A 131 -42.91 -20.04 10.93
N VAL A 132 -43.18 -19.36 12.04
CA VAL A 132 -43.41 -17.89 12.01
C VAL A 132 -42.12 -17.07 11.92
N CYS A 133 -41.03 -17.51 12.57
CA CYS A 133 -39.76 -16.75 12.58
C CYS A 133 -38.93 -16.92 11.30
N LEU A 134 -39.28 -17.87 10.43
CA LEU A 134 -38.44 -18.21 9.27
C LEU A 134 -38.44 -17.08 8.22
N GLY A 135 -39.60 -16.47 7.99
CA GLY A 135 -39.75 -15.40 7.01
C GLY A 135 -38.92 -14.16 7.33
N ASP A 136 -38.80 -13.82 8.60
CA ASP A 136 -38.01 -12.65 9.03
C ASP A 136 -36.51 -12.90 8.97
N ASN A 137 -36.06 -14.14 9.27
CA ASN A 137 -34.67 -14.54 9.11
C ASN A 137 -34.24 -14.48 7.63
N VAL A 138 -35.06 -14.97 6.71
CA VAL A 138 -34.80 -14.89 5.26
C VAL A 138 -34.67 -13.42 4.82
N LYS A 139 -35.60 -12.55 5.25
CA LYS A 139 -35.55 -11.11 4.94
C LYS A 139 -34.28 -10.46 5.48
N MET A 140 -33.85 -10.83 6.69
CA MET A 140 -32.65 -10.28 7.32
C MET A 140 -31.37 -10.73 6.61
N VAL A 141 -31.24 -12.02 6.26
CA VAL A 141 -30.11 -12.54 5.48
C VAL A 141 -30.02 -11.82 4.12
N ARG A 142 -31.14 -11.68 3.40
CA ARG A 142 -31.18 -10.91 2.14
C ARG A 142 -30.79 -9.45 2.32
N LYS A 143 -31.14 -8.83 3.45
CA LYS A 143 -30.73 -7.45 3.77
C LYS A 143 -29.22 -7.37 4.01
N CYS A 144 -28.66 -8.29 4.80
CA CYS A 144 -27.22 -8.31 5.10
C CYS A 144 -26.38 -8.67 3.85
N LEU A 145 -26.89 -9.53 2.95
CA LEU A 145 -26.27 -9.79 1.64
C LEU A 145 -26.31 -8.57 0.71
N ARG A 146 -27.44 -7.85 0.62
CA ARG A 146 -27.51 -6.61 -0.16
C ARG A 146 -26.52 -5.56 0.34
N TYR A 147 -26.34 -5.46 1.66
CA TYR A 147 -25.37 -4.54 2.24
C TYR A 147 -23.92 -4.97 1.94
N TYR A 148 -23.63 -6.27 2.01
CA TYR A 148 -22.34 -6.84 1.58
C TYR A 148 -22.04 -6.51 0.11
N ASN A 149 -23.03 -6.67 -0.78
CA ASN A 149 -22.87 -6.37 -2.20
C ASN A 149 -22.56 -4.91 -2.44
N SER A 150 -23.33 -4.01 -1.81
CA SER A 150 -23.08 -2.58 -1.91
C SER A 150 -21.68 -2.22 -1.39
N LEU A 151 -21.21 -2.86 -0.33
CA LEU A 151 -19.87 -2.63 0.20
C LEU A 151 -18.79 -3.07 -0.79
N LEU A 152 -18.96 -4.23 -1.42
CA LEU A 152 -18.04 -4.74 -2.42
C LEU A 152 -18.03 -3.90 -3.70
N ASP A 153 -19.21 -3.49 -4.19
CA ASP A 153 -19.31 -2.66 -5.38
C ASP A 153 -18.66 -1.28 -5.16
N ASN A 154 -18.85 -0.69 -3.97
CA ASN A 154 -18.13 0.52 -3.56
C ASN A 154 -16.61 0.29 -3.50
N MET A 155 -16.16 -0.88 -3.05
CA MET A 155 -14.75 -1.22 -3.04
C MET A 155 -14.18 -1.38 -4.44
N LEU A 156 -14.91 -1.96 -5.38
CA LEU A 156 -14.47 -2.09 -6.78
C LEU A 156 -14.25 -0.73 -7.45
N ILE A 157 -15.08 0.27 -7.11
CA ILE A 157 -14.92 1.64 -7.61
C ILE A 157 -13.63 2.28 -7.05
N VAL A 158 -13.31 2.02 -5.78
CA VAL A 158 -12.16 2.62 -5.09
C VAL A 158 -10.88 1.77 -5.22
N ASP A 159 -10.96 0.55 -5.75
CA ASP A 159 -9.86 -0.40 -5.82
C ASP A 159 -8.65 0.15 -6.61
N CYS A 160 -8.89 0.69 -7.80
CA CYS A 160 -7.82 1.26 -8.64
C CYS A 160 -7.07 2.43 -7.96
N PRO A 161 -7.73 3.51 -7.51
CA PRO A 161 -7.03 4.61 -6.86
C PRO A 161 -6.36 4.18 -5.54
N LEU A 162 -6.97 3.26 -4.79
CA LEU A 162 -6.38 2.70 -3.57
C LEU A 162 -5.09 1.92 -3.87
N GLN A 163 -5.09 1.08 -4.91
CA GLN A 163 -3.90 0.35 -5.35
C GLN A 163 -2.78 1.31 -5.77
N ILE A 164 -3.09 2.35 -6.54
CA ILE A 164 -2.09 3.37 -6.96
C ILE A 164 -1.51 4.06 -5.73
N LEU A 165 -2.35 4.47 -4.79
CA LEU A 165 -1.91 5.16 -3.58
C LEU A 165 -1.01 4.28 -2.71
N LEU A 166 -1.40 3.03 -2.47
CA LEU A 166 -0.57 2.04 -1.75
C LEU A 166 0.76 1.77 -2.47
N SER A 167 0.75 1.71 -3.81
CA SER A 167 1.96 1.49 -4.61
C SER A 167 2.94 2.65 -4.43
N ILE A 168 2.45 3.89 -4.52
CA ILE A 168 3.26 5.09 -4.31
C ILE A 168 3.82 5.09 -2.88
N GLU A 169 3.00 4.77 -1.89
CA GLU A 169 3.44 4.72 -0.49
C GLU A 169 4.56 3.71 -0.24
N VAL A 170 4.46 2.51 -0.81
CA VAL A 170 5.51 1.48 -0.68
C VAL A 170 6.77 1.88 -1.43
N VAL A 171 6.66 2.29 -2.70
CA VAL A 171 7.81 2.65 -3.54
C VAL A 171 8.56 3.86 -3.00
N CYS A 172 7.85 4.89 -2.55
CA CYS A 172 8.47 6.08 -1.96
C CYS A 172 8.90 5.86 -0.50
N GLY A 173 8.28 4.91 0.22
CA GLY A 173 8.62 4.58 1.60
C GLY A 173 9.95 3.84 1.73
N ILE A 174 10.24 2.90 0.83
CA ILE A 174 11.45 2.05 0.89
C ILE A 174 12.76 2.86 0.96
N PRO A 175 13.02 3.84 0.07
CA PRO A 175 14.24 4.64 0.12
C PRO A 175 14.40 5.38 1.46
N ARG A 176 13.31 5.97 1.97
CA ARG A 176 13.31 6.69 3.24
C ARG A 176 13.65 5.77 4.42
N TRP A 177 13.20 4.52 4.38
CA TRP A 177 13.54 3.54 5.41
C TRP A 177 14.99 3.08 5.33
N ILE A 178 15.51 2.86 4.13
CA ILE A 178 16.92 2.51 3.93
C ILE A 178 17.81 3.63 4.47
N GLU A 179 17.52 4.88 4.08
CA GLU A 179 18.23 6.06 4.56
C GLU A 179 18.17 6.17 6.09
N GLY A 180 16.96 6.07 6.66
CA GLY A 180 16.77 6.13 8.09
C GLY A 180 17.53 5.04 8.87
N MET A 181 17.44 3.78 8.42
CA MET A 181 18.13 2.66 9.05
C MET A 181 19.65 2.78 8.92
N TYR A 182 20.14 3.33 7.80
CA TYR A 182 21.55 3.68 7.63
C TYR A 182 21.99 4.73 8.66
N PHE A 183 21.23 5.82 8.84
CA PHE A 183 21.54 6.85 9.84
C PHE A 183 21.55 6.31 11.27
N ILE A 184 20.53 5.52 11.66
CA ILE A 184 20.51 4.84 12.98
C ILE A 184 21.79 4.05 13.20
N SER A 185 22.22 3.32 12.17
CA SER A 185 23.39 2.47 12.29
C SER A 185 24.70 3.26 12.34
N CYS A 186 24.80 4.38 11.63
CA CYS A 186 25.93 5.30 11.76
C CYS A 186 25.99 5.94 13.16
N ASP A 187 24.85 6.36 13.70
CA ASP A 187 24.74 6.89 15.07
C ASP A 187 25.22 5.86 16.09
N LEU A 188 24.83 4.59 15.92
CA LEU A 188 25.26 3.47 16.76
C LEU A 188 26.79 3.25 16.70
N MET A 189 27.39 3.32 15.50
CA MET A 189 28.83 3.14 15.33
C MET A 189 29.66 4.29 15.89
N THR A 190 29.14 5.52 15.83
CA THR A 190 29.86 6.73 16.25
C THR A 190 29.71 7.04 17.74
N GLY A 191 28.82 6.32 18.45
CA GLY A 191 28.50 6.61 19.84
C GLY A 191 27.82 7.98 19.99
N ALA A 192 27.04 8.39 18.99
CA ALA A 192 26.36 9.69 18.97
C ALA A 192 25.42 9.87 20.17
N THR A 193 25.04 11.12 20.44
CA THR A 193 24.22 11.47 21.61
C THR A 193 22.88 10.73 21.60
N THR A 194 22.39 10.35 22.78
CA THR A 194 21.17 9.54 22.93
C THR A 194 19.95 10.14 22.23
N ASN A 195 19.86 11.47 22.16
CA ASN A 195 18.66 12.16 21.69
C ASN A 195 18.41 12.02 20.18
N SER A 196 19.44 12.13 19.33
CA SER A 196 19.26 11.99 17.87
C SER A 196 18.87 10.56 17.51
N PHE A 197 19.52 9.59 18.15
CA PHE A 197 19.21 8.17 18.00
C PHE A 197 17.75 7.86 18.33
N PHE A 198 17.24 8.34 19.47
CA PHE A 198 15.84 8.12 19.85
C PHE A 198 14.85 8.75 18.87
N PHE A 199 15.12 9.98 18.41
CA PHE A 199 14.25 10.66 17.46
C PHE A 199 14.18 9.93 16.12
N ASN A 200 15.34 9.57 15.55
CA ASN A 200 15.43 8.82 14.29
C ASN A 200 14.73 7.46 14.40
N THR A 201 14.97 6.73 15.50
CA THR A 201 14.33 5.43 15.75
C THR A 201 12.81 5.55 15.83
N PHE A 202 12.31 6.57 16.54
CA PHE A 202 10.88 6.81 16.65
C PHE A 202 10.26 7.15 15.29
N GLU A 203 10.88 8.05 14.52
CA GLU A 203 10.40 8.44 13.20
C GLU A 203 10.31 7.24 12.25
N ILE A 204 11.35 6.40 12.20
CA ILE A 204 11.37 5.23 11.31
C ILE A 204 10.35 4.18 11.77
N THR A 205 10.27 3.91 13.08
CA THR A 205 9.28 2.98 13.63
C THR A 205 7.85 3.43 13.31
N PHE A 206 7.56 4.72 13.49
CA PHE A 206 6.25 5.29 13.17
C PHE A 206 5.92 5.16 11.68
N ASN A 207 6.87 5.49 10.79
CA ASN A 207 6.67 5.35 9.34
C ASN A 207 6.45 3.89 8.91
N ILE A 208 7.19 2.94 9.50
CA ILE A 208 7.00 1.50 9.23
C ILE A 208 5.60 1.08 9.66
N ILE A 209 5.16 1.43 10.88
CA ILE A 209 3.81 1.13 11.36
C ILE A 209 2.76 1.69 10.41
N LEU A 210 2.92 2.95 9.98
CA LEU A 210 1.94 3.64 9.15
C LEU A 210 1.78 2.99 7.77
N VAL A 211 2.87 2.65 7.09
CA VAL A 211 2.84 2.02 5.75
C VAL A 211 2.46 0.55 5.81
N THR A 212 2.75 -0.15 6.92
CA THR A 212 2.38 -1.57 7.07
C THR A 212 0.95 -1.74 7.59
N SER A 213 0.37 -0.72 8.22
CA SER A 213 -1.00 -0.76 8.75
C SER A 213 -2.08 -1.16 7.73
N PRO A 214 -2.07 -0.71 6.47
CA PRO A 214 -3.06 -1.13 5.47
C PRO A 214 -3.00 -2.64 5.23
N ALA A 215 -1.80 -3.23 5.22
CA ALA A 215 -1.62 -4.67 5.01
C ALA A 215 -2.27 -5.50 6.13
N PHE A 216 -2.11 -5.08 7.38
CA PHE A 216 -2.78 -5.73 8.51
C PHE A 216 -4.30 -5.57 8.45
N VAL A 217 -4.81 -4.40 8.07
CA VAL A 217 -6.27 -4.20 7.99
C VAL A 217 -6.88 -5.03 6.85
N VAL A 218 -6.20 -5.16 5.70
CA VAL A 218 -6.63 -6.05 4.62
C VAL A 218 -6.66 -7.50 5.06
N GLU A 219 -5.67 -7.96 5.82
CA GLU A 219 -5.67 -9.32 6.41
C GLU A 219 -6.87 -9.52 7.36
N LEU A 220 -7.18 -8.53 8.20
CA LEU A 220 -8.35 -8.57 9.07
C LEU A 220 -9.67 -8.64 8.27
N ILE A 221 -9.77 -7.90 7.16
CA ILE A 221 -10.92 -7.94 6.25
C ILE A 221 -11.07 -9.32 5.61
N ALA A 222 -9.97 -9.92 5.16
CA ALA A 222 -9.96 -11.26 4.58
C ALA A 222 -10.45 -12.30 5.62
N ASN A 223 -9.85 -12.29 6.81
CA ASN A 223 -10.24 -13.16 7.93
C ASN A 223 -11.73 -13.01 8.29
N LYS A 224 -12.24 -11.77 8.33
CA LYS A 224 -13.66 -11.49 8.60
C LYS A 224 -14.59 -12.02 7.51
N THR A 225 -14.14 -11.98 6.26
CA THR A 225 -14.89 -12.56 5.14
C THR A 225 -14.96 -14.08 5.26
N ASP A 226 -13.90 -14.72 5.71
CA ASP A 226 -13.89 -16.18 5.94
C ASP A 226 -14.76 -16.58 7.15
N GLU A 227 -14.79 -15.77 8.20
CA GLU A 227 -15.73 -15.96 9.32
C GLU A 227 -17.20 -15.87 8.86
N ILE A 228 -17.54 -14.91 7.98
CA ILE A 228 -18.88 -14.82 7.38
C ILE A 228 -19.21 -16.09 6.58
N LYS A 229 -18.26 -16.62 5.79
CA LYS A 229 -18.45 -17.89 5.06
C LYS A 229 -18.70 -19.05 6.04
N ALA A 230 -17.95 -19.13 7.13
CA ALA A 230 -18.10 -20.17 8.14
C ALA A 230 -19.48 -20.11 8.81
N ILE A 231 -19.97 -18.91 9.16
CA ILE A 231 -21.31 -18.71 9.74
C ILE A 231 -22.40 -19.16 8.74
N LEU A 232 -22.28 -18.77 7.47
CA LEU A 232 -23.24 -19.18 6.43
C LEU A 232 -23.23 -20.71 6.23
N MET A 233 -22.05 -21.33 6.17
CA MET A 233 -21.92 -22.80 6.09
C MET A 233 -22.56 -23.49 7.29
N GLN A 234 -22.33 -22.97 8.50
CA GLN A 234 -22.93 -23.50 9.72
C GLN A 234 -24.46 -23.41 9.64
N GLN A 235 -25.01 -22.27 9.22
CA GLN A 235 -26.46 -22.08 9.06
C GLN A 235 -27.08 -23.03 8.02
N ILE A 236 -26.37 -23.32 6.93
CA ILE A 236 -26.81 -24.29 5.90
C ILE A 236 -26.96 -25.69 6.49
N ILE A 237 -26.03 -26.12 7.36
CA ILE A 237 -26.06 -27.45 7.98
C ILE A 237 -27.23 -27.60 8.97
N TYR A 238 -27.52 -26.55 9.75
CA TYR A 238 -28.59 -26.58 10.76
C TYR A 238 -29.99 -26.31 10.20
N CYS A 239 -30.11 -25.74 9.00
CA CYS A 239 -31.40 -25.39 8.43
C CYS A 239 -32.13 -26.62 7.86
N SER A 240 -33.33 -26.91 8.36
CA SER A 240 -34.19 -27.97 7.82
C SER A 240 -35.08 -27.51 6.65
N ASP A 241 -35.36 -26.21 6.52
CA ASP A 241 -36.24 -25.70 5.47
C ASP A 241 -35.49 -25.58 4.13
N PRO A 242 -35.94 -26.26 3.07
CA PRO A 242 -35.28 -26.22 1.76
C PRO A 242 -35.25 -24.81 1.15
N SER A 243 -36.27 -23.97 1.41
CA SER A 243 -36.34 -22.63 0.81
C SER A 243 -35.29 -21.69 1.41
N PHE A 244 -35.14 -21.68 2.73
CA PHE A 244 -34.12 -20.89 3.41
C PHE A 244 -32.71 -21.42 3.13
N ARG A 245 -32.54 -22.74 3.06
CA ARG A 245 -31.27 -23.37 2.69
C ARG A 245 -30.80 -22.94 1.31
N PHE A 246 -31.69 -22.91 0.31
CA PHE A 246 -31.36 -22.46 -1.04
C PHE A 246 -30.85 -21.00 -1.08
N GLU A 247 -31.48 -20.11 -0.30
CA GLU A 247 -31.05 -18.71 -0.18
C GLU A 247 -29.67 -18.58 0.48
N LEU A 248 -29.41 -19.36 1.54
CA LEU A 248 -28.12 -19.40 2.22
C LEU A 248 -27.01 -19.96 1.32
N GLU A 249 -27.28 -21.02 0.56
CA GLU A 249 -26.34 -21.59 -0.41
C GLU A 249 -26.02 -20.57 -1.51
N THR A 250 -27.03 -19.85 -2.00
CA THR A 250 -26.84 -18.75 -2.98
C THR A 250 -25.98 -17.63 -2.39
N ALA A 251 -26.24 -17.22 -1.14
CA ALA A 251 -25.45 -16.22 -0.44
C ALA A 251 -23.99 -16.67 -0.24
N LEU A 252 -23.77 -17.92 0.15
CA LEU A 252 -22.45 -18.49 0.33
C LEU A 252 -21.67 -18.53 -1.00
N GLN A 253 -22.29 -19.02 -2.07
CA GLN A 253 -21.68 -19.02 -3.41
C GLN A 253 -21.32 -17.61 -3.86
N TYR A 254 -22.16 -16.63 -3.53
CA TYR A 254 -21.88 -15.23 -3.84
C TYR A 254 -20.64 -14.71 -3.11
N VAL A 255 -20.55 -14.88 -1.78
CA VAL A 255 -19.40 -14.46 -0.97
C VAL A 255 -18.12 -15.20 -1.38
N GLN A 256 -18.22 -16.47 -1.77
CA GLN A 256 -17.09 -17.26 -2.26
C GLN A 256 -16.56 -16.77 -3.61
N ARG A 257 -17.43 -16.37 -4.53
CA ARG A 257 -17.04 -15.90 -5.88
C ARG A 257 -16.38 -14.53 -5.87
N ARG A 258 -16.60 -13.72 -4.83
CA ARG A 258 -16.10 -12.34 -4.76
C ARG A 258 -15.40 -12.05 -3.43
N PRO A 259 -14.22 -12.63 -3.18
CA PRO A 259 -13.45 -12.31 -1.98
C PRO A 259 -12.88 -10.89 -2.04
N PHE A 260 -12.68 -10.27 -0.87
CA PHE A 260 -11.94 -9.02 -0.75
C PHE A 260 -10.43 -9.27 -0.92
N ASN A 261 -9.98 -9.35 -2.17
CA ASN A 261 -8.58 -9.55 -2.52
C ASN A 261 -7.98 -8.24 -3.03
N LEU A 262 -7.37 -7.46 -2.13
CA LEU A 262 -6.62 -6.27 -2.49
C LEU A 262 -5.19 -6.65 -2.88
N ALA A 263 -4.75 -6.22 -4.07
CA ALA A 263 -3.41 -6.49 -4.58
C ALA A 263 -2.78 -5.22 -5.16
N ILE A 264 -1.59 -4.85 -4.69
CA ILE A 264 -0.79 -3.75 -5.23
C ILE A 264 -0.41 -4.07 -6.67
N CYS A 265 -0.80 -3.19 -7.60
CA CYS A 265 -0.61 -3.34 -9.04
C CYS A 265 -1.05 -4.70 -9.61
N ARG A 266 -2.00 -5.39 -8.97
CA ARG A 266 -2.41 -6.78 -9.30
C ARG A 266 -1.30 -7.84 -9.21
N ILE A 267 -0.09 -7.48 -8.76
CA ILE A 267 1.08 -8.37 -8.72
C ILE A 267 1.35 -8.81 -7.28
N ILE A 268 1.30 -7.87 -6.34
CA ILE A 268 1.72 -8.09 -4.96
C ILE A 268 0.46 -8.14 -4.08
N PRO A 269 0.06 -9.31 -3.54
CA PRO A 269 -1.06 -9.38 -2.63
C PRO A 269 -0.77 -8.55 -1.38
N VAL A 270 -1.74 -7.73 -0.96
CA VAL A 270 -1.63 -6.94 0.26
C VAL A 270 -2.00 -7.86 1.43
N ASN A 271 -1.05 -8.64 1.91
CA ASN A 271 -1.23 -9.59 3.01
C ASN A 271 -0.27 -9.29 4.17
N ALA A 272 -0.42 -10.02 5.27
CA ALA A 272 0.47 -9.91 6.42
C ALA A 272 1.96 -10.19 6.11
N ASN A 273 2.29 -10.78 4.95
CA ASN A 273 3.67 -11.04 4.54
C ASN A 273 4.37 -9.81 3.95
N LEU A 274 3.62 -8.86 3.41
CA LEU A 274 4.16 -7.62 2.82
C LEU A 274 5.14 -6.86 3.74
N PRO A 275 4.84 -6.57 5.02
CA PRO A 275 5.78 -5.90 5.93
C PRO A 275 7.11 -6.66 6.07
N PHE A 276 7.07 -7.98 6.15
CA PHE A 276 8.28 -8.80 6.29
C PHE A 276 9.15 -8.76 5.03
N ILE A 277 8.51 -8.80 3.85
CA ILE A 277 9.22 -8.66 2.57
C ILE A 277 9.92 -7.31 2.50
N ILE A 278 9.21 -6.22 2.84
CA ILE A 278 9.81 -4.89 2.76
C ILE A 278 10.92 -4.72 3.79
N LEU A 279 10.74 -5.20 5.03
CA LEU A 279 11.77 -5.16 6.06
C LEU A 279 13.04 -5.90 5.60
N ASN A 280 12.89 -7.09 5.01
CA ASN A 280 14.01 -7.86 4.50
C ASN A 280 14.77 -7.10 3.40
N ILE A 281 14.04 -6.51 2.44
CA ILE A 281 14.62 -5.64 1.41
C ILE A 281 15.40 -4.49 2.06
N CYS A 282 14.80 -3.77 3.01
CA CYS A 282 15.48 -2.66 3.70
C CYS A 282 16.77 -3.10 4.40
N VAL A 283 16.76 -4.22 5.13
CA VAL A 283 17.95 -4.74 5.82
C VAL A 283 19.06 -5.09 4.84
N VAL A 284 18.73 -5.80 3.74
CA VAL A 284 19.71 -6.17 2.72
C VAL A 284 20.34 -4.92 2.07
N TYR A 285 19.52 -3.93 1.72
CA TYR A 285 20.03 -2.70 1.10
C TYR A 285 20.87 -1.86 2.08
N VAL A 286 20.49 -1.77 3.35
CA VAL A 286 21.28 -1.08 4.38
C VAL A 286 22.65 -1.75 4.56
N PHE A 287 22.69 -3.07 4.56
CA PHE A 287 23.95 -3.81 4.65
C PHE A 287 24.86 -3.54 3.43
N ILE A 288 24.28 -3.57 2.23
CA ILE A 288 24.99 -3.26 0.99
C ILE A 288 25.53 -1.81 1.02
N THR A 289 24.73 -0.82 1.42
CA THR A 289 25.18 0.58 1.49
C THR A 289 26.28 0.79 2.52
N MET A 290 26.22 0.11 3.67
CA MET A 290 27.32 0.12 4.65
C MET A 290 28.62 -0.44 4.09
N GLN A 291 28.57 -1.59 3.42
CA GLN A 291 29.75 -2.20 2.82
C GLN A 291 30.39 -1.25 1.80
N PHE A 292 29.58 -0.70 0.89
CA PHE A 292 30.06 0.28 -0.09
C PHE A 292 30.65 1.53 0.56
N ALA A 293 30.03 2.04 1.62
CA ALA A 293 30.53 3.20 2.37
C ALA A 293 31.89 2.90 3.02
N HIS A 294 32.08 1.69 3.57
CA HIS A 294 33.34 1.24 4.12
C HIS A 294 34.43 1.17 3.04
N TYR A 295 34.15 0.53 1.90
CA TYR A 295 35.12 0.40 0.81
C TYR A 295 35.56 1.72 0.20
N THR A 296 34.72 2.77 0.21
CA THR A 296 35.14 4.07 -0.32
C THR A 296 36.02 4.91 0.59
N LYS A 297 36.15 4.54 1.88
CA LYS A 297 37.04 5.26 2.81
C LYS A 297 38.49 4.77 2.74
N TYR A 298 38.73 3.63 2.10
CA TYR A 298 40.05 3.01 1.90
C TYR A 298 40.45 3.12 0.43
#